data_AF-A0A924G3H2-F1
#
_entry.id   AF-A0A924G3H2-F1
#
_cell.length_a   1.000
_cell.length_b   1.000
_cell.length_c   1.000
_cell.angle_alpha   90.00
_cell.angle_beta   90.00
_cell.angle_gamma   90.00
#
_symmetry.space_group_name_H-M   'P 1'
#
loop_
_entity.id
_entity.type
_entity.pdbx_description
1 polymer ?
#
loop_
_entity_poly.entity_id
_entity_poly.type
_entity_poly.pdbx_seq_one_letter_code
_entity_poly.pdbx_strand_id
1 'polypeptide(L)' 'LSTDSGEEVSTREVKKILSNMIEAEDKHKPLADETLTDMLNEKGYNIARRTVAKYREQLNIPVARLRKEL' A
#
# COMPACT_ATOMS: atom_id res chain seq x y z
N LEU A 1 17.00 5.14 23.48
CA LEU A 1 15.65 5.02 22.89
C LEU A 1 15.62 5.89 21.65
N SER A 2 16.09 5.36 20.53
CA SER A 2 16.14 6.08 19.27
C SER A 2 14.77 5.93 18.61
N THR A 3 14.05 7.03 18.47
CA THR A 3 12.90 7.13 17.56
C THR A 3 13.45 7.24 16.14
N ASP A 4 13.94 6.12 15.62
CA ASP A 4 14.39 5.95 14.23
C ASP A 4 13.22 5.44 13.38
N SER A 5 12.09 6.14 13.46
CA SER A 5 10.82 5.68 12.86
C SER A 5 10.69 6.01 11.37
N GLY A 6 11.74 6.58 10.76
CA GLY A 6 11.71 7.08 9.39
C GLY A 6 12.53 6.28 8.39
N GLU A 7 13.72 5.78 8.76
CA GLU A 7 14.65 5.18 7.80
C GLU A 7 14.58 3.64 7.74
N GLU A 8 14.15 2.97 8.81
CA GLU A 8 14.03 1.51 8.87
C GLU A 8 12.59 1.01 8.76
N VAL A 9 11.74 1.68 7.98
CA VAL A 9 10.46 1.07 7.61
C VAL A 9 10.76 -0.12 6.71
N SER A 10 10.96 -1.26 7.37
CA SER A 10 11.34 -2.51 6.75
C SER A 10 10.34 -2.81 5.63
N THR A 11 10.84 -3.20 4.46
CA THR A 11 10.02 -3.59 3.31
C THR A 11 8.89 -4.57 3.69
N ARG A 12 9.09 -5.38 4.73
CA ARG A 12 8.05 -6.26 5.31
C ARG A 12 6.88 -5.49 5.92
N GLU A 13 7.15 -4.42 6.65
CA GLU A 13 6.15 -3.60 7.33
C GLU A 13 5.27 -2.86 6.33
N VAL A 14 5.89 -2.22 5.32
CA VAL A 14 5.15 -1.59 4.20
C VAL A 14 4.25 -2.59 3.49
N LYS A 15 4.76 -3.80 3.18
CA LYS A 15 3.95 -4.86 2.56
C LYS A 15 2.78 -5.29 3.44
N LYS A 16 2.98 -5.37 4.76
CA LYS A 16 1.94 -5.76 5.71
C LYS A 16 0.86 -4.69 5.84
N ILE A 17 1.25 -3.42 5.87
CA ILE A 17 0.33 -2.28 5.90
C ILE A 17 -0.43 -2.19 4.58
N LEU A 18 0.27 -2.34 3.45
CA LEU A 18 -0.32 -2.36 2.11
C LEU A 18 -1.37 -3.47 1.97
N SER A 19 -1.05 -4.70 2.40
CA SER A 19 -2.02 -5.81 2.41
C SER A 19 -3.22 -5.49 3.28
N ASN A 20 -3.01 -5.02 4.51
CA ASN A 20 -4.11 -4.66 5.41
C ASN A 20 -5.00 -3.54 4.84
N MET A 21 -4.42 -2.50 4.22
CA MET A 21 -5.19 -1.43 3.56
C MET A 21 -6.04 -1.98 2.42
N ILE A 22 -5.48 -2.91 1.66
CA ILE A 22 -6.15 -3.56 0.54
C ILE A 22 -7.21 -4.56 1.00
N GLU A 23 -6.98 -5.29 2.09
CA GLU A 23 -7.96 -6.19 2.69
C GLU A 23 -9.12 -5.42 3.36
N ALA A 24 -8.82 -4.24 3.92
CA ALA A 24 -9.81 -3.33 4.47
C ALA A 24 -10.45 -2.41 3.40
N GLU A 25 -10.04 -2.53 2.13
CA GLU A 25 -10.58 -1.71 1.05
C GLU A 25 -12.02 -2.09 0.72
N ASP A 26 -12.78 -1.12 0.24
CA ASP A 26 -14.12 -1.37 -0.25
C ASP A 26 -14.05 -2.03 -1.63
N LYS A 27 -14.57 -3.25 -1.77
CA LYS A 27 -14.57 -3.99 -3.04
C LYS A 27 -15.40 -3.30 -4.13
N HIS A 28 -16.36 -2.44 -3.77
CA HIS A 28 -17.08 -1.61 -4.74
C HIS A 28 -16.27 -0.41 -5.22
N LYS A 29 -15.30 0.04 -4.42
CA LYS A 29 -14.38 1.15 -4.73
C LYS A 29 -12.95 0.78 -4.36
N PRO A 30 -12.34 -0.14 -5.13
CA PRO A 30 -10.98 -0.57 -4.85
C PRO A 30 -10.02 0.62 -4.95
N LEU A 31 -9.05 0.65 -4.03
CA LEU A 31 -8.08 1.71 -3.87
C LEU A 31 -7.06 1.64 -5.01
N ALA A 32 -6.86 2.77 -5.67
CA ALA A 32 -5.83 2.89 -6.68
C ALA A 32 -4.44 2.91 -6.04
N ASP A 33 -3.42 2.57 -6.84
CA ASP A 33 -2.02 2.66 -6.41
C ASP A 33 -1.67 4.07 -5.90
N GLU A 34 -2.30 5.12 -6.44
CA GLU A 34 -2.15 6.50 -5.97
C GLU A 34 -2.68 6.67 -4.55
N THR A 35 -3.92 6.25 -4.28
CA THR A 35 -4.51 6.34 -2.94
C THR A 35 -3.70 5.57 -1.90
N LEU A 36 -3.22 4.37 -2.24
CA LEU A 36 -2.34 3.58 -1.37
C LEU A 36 -1.02 4.30 -1.09
N THR A 37 -0.48 5.00 -2.11
CA THR A 37 0.74 5.81 -1.97
C THR A 37 0.50 6.99 -1.04
N ASP A 38 -0.62 7.71 -1.20
CA ASP A 38 -0.98 8.85 -0.36
C ASP A 38 -1.19 8.43 1.10
N MET A 39 -1.91 7.34 1.35
CA MET A 39 -2.13 6.82 2.71
C MET A 39 -0.83 6.38 3.39
N LEU A 40 0.14 5.89 2.62
CA LEU A 40 1.45 5.52 3.12
C LEU A 40 2.29 6.78 3.41
N ASN A 41 2.28 7.76 2.51
CA ASN A 41 2.93 9.06 2.73
C ASN A 41 2.35 9.79 3.95
N GLU A 42 1.03 9.79 4.15
CA GLU A 42 0.37 10.37 5.32
C GLU A 42 0.80 9.70 6.63
N LYS A 43 1.10 8.40 6.61
CA LYS A 43 1.65 7.68 7.76
C LYS A 43 3.15 7.93 8.00
N GLY A 44 3.79 8.74 7.15
CA GLY A 44 5.24 9.00 7.20
C GLY A 44 6.08 8.02 6.37
N TYR A 45 5.44 7.13 5.61
CA TYR A 45 6.13 6.21 4.71
C TYR A 45 6.34 6.88 3.36
N ASN A 46 7.54 7.43 3.15
CA ASN A 46 7.88 8.11 1.91
C ASN A 46 8.12 7.08 0.79
N ILE A 47 7.04 6.57 0.19
CA ILE A 47 7.11 5.55 -0.85
C ILE A 47 6.55 6.09 -2.16
N ALA A 48 7.13 5.65 -3.28
CA ALA A 48 6.64 6.01 -4.59
C ALA A 48 5.55 5.03 -5.08
N ARG A 49 4.66 5.52 -5.94
CA ARG A 49 3.65 4.70 -6.65
C ARG A 49 4.25 3.48 -7.35
N ARG A 50 5.46 3.61 -7.90
CA ARG A 50 6.18 2.48 -8.54
C ARG A 50 6.51 1.37 -7.54
N THR A 51 6.85 1.73 -6.31
CA THR A 51 7.13 0.80 -5.21
C THR A 51 5.85 0.10 -4.75
N VAL A 52 4.74 0.84 -4.63
CA VAL A 52 3.40 0.27 -4.37
C VAL A 52 3.04 -0.75 -5.43
N ALA A 53 3.13 -0.39 -6.71
CA ALA A 53 2.79 -1.27 -7.82
C ALA A 53 3.64 -2.56 -7.79
N LYS A 54 4.95 -2.45 -7.53
CA LYS A 54 5.84 -3.60 -7.37
C LYS A 54 5.43 -4.51 -6.21
N TYR A 55 5.09 -3.94 -5.05
CA TYR A 55 4.64 -4.73 -3.90
C TYR A 55 3.26 -5.36 -4.13
N ARG A 56 2.36 -4.64 -4.79
CA ARG A 56 1.06 -5.13 -5.20
C ARG A 56 1.20 -6.34 -6.13
N GLU A 57 2.06 -6.27 -7.14
CA GLU A 57 2.36 -7.40 -8.02
C GLU A 57 2.98 -8.57 -7.25
N GLN A 58 3.90 -8.31 -6.32
CA GLN A 58 4.49 -9.35 -5.46
C GLN A 58 3.47 -10.04 -4.54
N LEU A 59 2.42 -9.32 -4.14
CA LEU A 59 1.31 -9.87 -3.36
C LEU A 59 0.24 -10.54 -4.24
N ASN A 60 0.43 -10.56 -5.57
CA ASN A 60 -0.51 -11.10 -6.54
C ASN A 60 -1.90 -10.42 -6.50
N ILE A 61 -1.88 -9.13 -6.18
CA ILE A 61 -3.06 -8.29 -5.96
C ILE A 61 -3.40 -7.58 -7.30
N PRO A 62 -4.54 -7.86 -7.95
CA PRO A 62 -4.91 -7.23 -9.23
C PRO A 62 -5.02 -5.69 -9.15
N VAL A 63 -5.10 -5.01 -10.30
CA VAL A 63 -5.33 -3.55 -10.30
C VAL A 63 -6.72 -3.23 -9.76
N ALA A 64 -6.89 -2.06 -9.15
CA ALA A 64 -8.17 -1.59 -8.64
C ALA A 64 -9.29 -1.74 -9.69
N ARG A 65 -9.01 -1.40 -10.95
CA ARG A 65 -9.96 -1.55 -12.05
C ARG A 65 -10.51 -2.98 -12.23
N LEU A 66 -9.71 -4.00 -11.93
CA LEU A 66 -10.11 -5.41 -12.04
C LEU A 66 -10.83 -5.93 -10.78
N ARG A 67 -10.65 -5.26 -9.65
CA ARG A 67 -11.26 -5.64 -8.36
C ARG A 67 -12.67 -5.12 -8.16
N LYS A 68 -13.11 -4.19 -9.00
CA LYS A 68 -14.42 -3.58 -8.87
C LYS A 68 -15.49 -4.64 -9.16
N GLU A 69 -16.16 -5.11 -8.12
CA GLU A 69 -17.39 -5.90 -8.27
C GLU A 69 -18.51 -4.95 -8.72
N LEU A 70 -19.15 -5.28 -9.85
CA LEU A 70 -20.24 -4.53 -10.48
C LEU A 70 -21.56 -4.74 -9.74
#